data_AF-A0A165CD25-F1
#
_entry.id   AF-A0A165CD25-F1
#
_cell.length_a   1.000
_cell.length_b   1.000
_cell.length_c   1.000
_cell.angle_alpha   90.00
_cell.angle_beta   90.00
_cell.angle_gamma   90.00
#
_symmetry.space_group_name_H-M   'P 1'
#
loop_
_entity.id
_entity.type
_entity.pdbx_description
1 polymer ?
#
loop_
_entity_poly.entity_id
_entity_poly.type
_entity_poly.pdbx_seq_one_letter_code
_entity_poly.pdbx_strand_id
1 'polypeptide(L)'
;MEYDRVRRLFGVLDGRRLDEALSTYHDGEPQDIPLDLEGGMLVNVTLKVPWLVEALIELAPTGDDILFEFTPFLPPALPANATPVQINASRRRSFLRSRPTLLMEAGGFCVHTGISLPLDSEIFIETVIEQPVSFSYRFKHLMQVLPMLRISKRARLTVDHRGVMSIVCSTLYPRISTEGTGRVLLTDTPVAYTLCPLGFSRASQDGVPPVNQDHHAAT
;
A
#
# COMPACT_ATOMS: atom_id res chain seq x y z
N MET A 1 -1.19 25.58 29.46
CA MET A 1 -2.07 26.21 28.45
C MET A 1 -2.38 25.31 27.24
N GLU A 2 -1.72 24.16 27.07
CA GLU A 2 -1.97 23.24 25.95
C GLU A 2 -3.13 22.26 26.19
N TYR A 3 -3.43 21.97 27.47
CA TYR A 3 -4.54 21.10 27.90
C TYR A 3 -5.94 21.65 27.54
N ASP A 4 -6.14 22.98 27.51
CA ASP A 4 -7.45 23.58 27.20
C ASP A 4 -7.78 23.53 25.70
N ARG A 5 -6.78 23.46 24.82
CA ARG A 5 -7.02 23.28 23.37
C ARG A 5 -7.45 21.86 23.04
N VAL A 6 -6.87 20.85 23.71
CA VAL A 6 -7.26 19.45 23.56
C VAL A 6 -8.69 19.22 24.06
N ARG A 7 -9.08 19.85 25.18
CA ARG A 7 -10.46 19.78 25.71
C ARG A 7 -11.53 20.30 24.75
N ARG A 8 -11.23 21.33 23.95
CA ARG A 8 -12.16 21.89 22.96
C ARG A 8 -12.25 21.04 21.69
N LEU A 9 -11.15 20.40 21.28
CA LEU A 9 -11.12 19.50 20.11
C LEU A 9 -11.83 18.16 20.38
N PHE A 10 -11.80 17.67 21.62
CA PHE A 10 -12.40 16.39 22.02
C PHE A 10 -13.74 16.52 22.75
N GLY A 11 -14.41 17.67 22.64
CA GLY A 11 -15.78 17.83 23.10
C GLY A 11 -16.01 17.33 24.52
N VAL A 12 -15.39 17.98 25.52
CA VAL A 12 -15.99 17.97 26.86
C VAL A 12 -17.27 18.77 26.75
N LEU A 13 -18.33 18.08 26.31
CA LEU A 13 -19.70 18.53 26.37
C LEU A 13 -20.00 18.84 27.83
N ASP A 14 -20.11 20.13 28.14
CA ASP A 14 -20.65 20.65 29.40
C ASP A 14 -22.01 20.00 29.67
N GLY A 15 -22.03 18.92 30.45
CA GLY A 15 -23.24 18.35 31.07
C GLY A 15 -24.41 17.97 30.14
N ARG A 16 -24.24 18.05 28.82
CA ARG A 16 -25.27 17.70 27.84
C ARG A 16 -25.01 16.29 27.38
N ARG A 17 -25.72 15.36 28.00
CA ARG A 17 -25.83 13.96 27.58
C ARG A 17 -26.44 13.94 26.18
N LEU A 18 -25.60 13.77 25.15
CA LEU A 18 -26.04 13.48 23.79
C LEU A 18 -26.36 11.99 23.75
N ASP A 19 -27.61 11.65 24.03
CA ASP A 19 -28.15 10.31 23.79
C ASP A 19 -28.42 10.15 22.29
N GLU A 20 -27.37 10.15 21.46
CA GLU A 20 -27.48 9.82 20.04
C GLU A 20 -27.49 8.29 19.91
N ALA A 21 -28.68 7.74 19.68
CA ALA A 21 -28.85 6.33 19.35
C ALA A 21 -28.30 6.07 17.95
N LEU A 22 -27.08 5.52 17.87
CA LEU A 22 -26.49 5.07 16.62
C LEU A 22 -27.21 3.79 16.16
N SER A 23 -28.10 3.88 15.17
CA SER A 23 -28.69 2.68 14.55
C SER A 23 -27.65 2.03 13.63
N THR A 24 -26.99 0.98 14.11
CA THR A 24 -26.06 0.20 13.29
C THR A 24 -26.85 -0.77 12.40
N TYR A 25 -26.99 -0.44 11.12
CA TYR A 25 -27.47 -1.39 10.12
C TYR A 25 -26.31 -2.29 9.70
N HIS A 26 -26.45 -3.59 9.88
CA HIS A 26 -25.42 -4.59 9.62
C HIS A 26 -25.53 -5.12 8.18
N ASP A 27 -25.59 -4.23 7.18
CA ASP A 27 -25.67 -4.63 5.77
C ASP A 27 -24.28 -4.69 5.15
N GLY A 28 -23.60 -5.80 5.40
CA GLY A 28 -22.33 -6.14 4.76
C GLY A 28 -21.53 -7.10 5.62
N GLU A 29 -21.26 -8.30 5.10
CA GLU A 29 -20.19 -9.11 5.67
C GLU A 29 -18.85 -8.38 5.46
N PRO A 30 -17.99 -8.25 6.49
CA PRO A 30 -16.66 -7.70 6.32
C PRO A 30 -15.93 -8.55 5.28
N GLN A 31 -15.62 -7.95 4.14
CA GLN A 31 -14.94 -8.65 3.06
C GLN A 31 -13.45 -8.72 3.40
N ASP A 32 -13.05 -9.77 4.10
CA ASP A 32 -11.63 -10.02 4.37
C ASP A 32 -10.93 -10.40 3.06
N ILE A 33 -9.92 -9.60 2.70
CA ILE A 33 -8.98 -9.91 1.62
C ILE A 33 -7.65 -10.20 2.30
N PRO A 34 -7.40 -11.47 2.67
CA PRO A 34 -6.18 -11.82 3.38
C PRO A 34 -4.99 -11.67 2.45
N LEU A 35 -3.92 -11.05 2.96
CA LEU A 35 -2.62 -11.09 2.32
C LEU A 35 -2.15 -12.54 2.31
N ASP A 36 -1.72 -13.05 1.15
CA ASP A 36 -1.18 -14.40 1.10
C ASP A 36 0.28 -14.40 1.55
N LEU A 37 0.48 -14.60 2.85
CA LEU A 37 1.79 -14.68 3.47
C LEU A 37 2.48 -16.03 3.18
N GLU A 38 1.71 -17.08 2.90
CA GLU A 38 2.23 -18.43 2.68
C GLU A 38 2.78 -18.61 1.26
N GLY A 39 2.09 -18.03 0.27
CA GLY A 39 2.53 -18.02 -1.13
C GLY A 39 3.70 -17.08 -1.44
N GLY A 40 4.27 -16.44 -0.43
CA GLY A 40 5.44 -15.58 -0.56
C GLY A 40 5.12 -14.10 -0.78
N MET A 41 5.93 -13.24 -0.17
CA MET A 41 5.81 -11.79 -0.20
C MET A 41 6.85 -11.21 -1.14
N LEU A 42 6.40 -10.57 -2.22
CA LEU A 42 7.29 -10.04 -3.26
C LEU A 42 7.94 -8.71 -2.85
N VAL A 43 7.22 -7.92 -2.06
CA VAL A 43 7.63 -6.58 -1.64
C VAL A 43 7.33 -6.39 -0.16
N ASN A 44 8.30 -5.87 0.59
CA ASN A 44 8.13 -5.37 1.95
C ASN A 44 9.01 -4.15 2.16
N VAL A 45 8.37 -2.98 2.23
CA VAL A 45 9.05 -1.69 2.34
C VAL A 45 8.48 -0.90 3.50
N THR A 46 9.33 -0.44 4.40
CA THR A 46 8.97 0.50 5.47
C THR A 46 9.53 1.87 5.12
N LEU A 47 8.70 2.91 5.12
CA LEU A 47 9.09 4.28 4.72
C LEU A 47 8.51 5.36 5.66
N LYS A 48 9.13 6.54 5.63
CA LYS A 48 8.65 7.76 6.29
C LYS A 48 7.45 8.33 5.54
N VAL A 49 6.34 8.50 6.24
CA VAL A 49 5.04 8.86 5.62
C VAL A 49 4.97 10.25 4.99
N PRO A 50 5.61 11.32 5.52
CA PRO A 50 5.48 12.66 4.94
C PRO A 50 5.72 12.71 3.43
N TRP A 51 6.75 12.00 2.95
CA TRP A 51 7.06 11.92 1.53
C TRP A 51 6.00 11.18 0.72
N LEU A 52 5.48 10.05 1.23
CA LEU A 52 4.43 9.31 0.52
C LEU A 52 3.15 10.13 0.40
N VAL A 53 2.79 10.90 1.44
CA VAL A 53 1.64 11.81 1.40
C VAL A 53 1.83 12.88 0.33
N GLU A 54 2.99 13.52 0.29
CA GLU A 54 3.32 14.54 -0.72
C GLU A 54 3.27 13.96 -2.13
N ALA A 55 3.91 12.81 -2.35
CA ALA A 55 3.92 12.13 -3.65
C ALA A 55 2.51 11.76 -4.14
N LEU A 56 1.65 11.24 -3.25
CA LEU A 56 0.27 10.89 -3.61
C LEU A 56 -0.58 12.11 -3.93
N ILE A 57 -0.34 13.25 -3.27
CA ILE A 57 -1.03 14.51 -3.56
C ILE A 57 -0.54 15.10 -4.90
N GLU A 58 0.76 15.03 -5.17
CA GLU A 58 1.38 15.59 -6.37
C GLU A 58 1.01 14.85 -7.65
N LEU A 59 0.80 13.52 -7.56
CA LEU A 59 0.43 12.71 -8.72
C LEU A 59 -0.85 13.17 -9.42
N ALA A 60 -1.72 13.95 -8.76
CA ALA A 60 -2.90 14.63 -9.34
C ALA A 60 -3.52 13.91 -10.55
N PRO A 61 -3.94 12.64 -10.40
CA PRO A 61 -4.33 11.81 -11.53
C PRO A 61 -5.56 12.40 -12.21
N THR A 62 -5.52 12.44 -13.54
CA THR A 62 -6.71 12.70 -14.35
C THR A 62 -7.47 11.41 -14.67
N GLY A 63 -6.88 10.24 -14.42
CA GLY A 63 -7.51 8.92 -14.50
C GLY A 63 -7.81 8.30 -13.13
N ASP A 64 -8.35 7.08 -13.15
CA ASP A 64 -8.79 6.36 -11.94
C ASP A 64 -7.71 5.45 -11.33
N ASP A 65 -6.56 5.32 -12.00
CA ASP A 65 -5.62 4.22 -11.81
C ASP A 65 -4.21 4.75 -11.50
N ILE A 66 -3.48 4.04 -10.64
CA ILE A 66 -2.10 4.32 -10.27
C ILE A 66 -1.26 3.04 -10.38
N LEU A 67 -0.10 3.14 -11.00
CA LEU A 67 0.89 2.09 -11.16
C LEU A 67 1.94 2.20 -10.04
N PHE A 68 2.25 1.08 -9.41
CA PHE A 68 3.41 0.91 -8.54
C PHE A 68 4.37 -0.07 -9.17
N GLU A 69 5.59 0.36 -9.44
CA GLU A 69 6.68 -0.49 -9.91
C GLU A 69 7.81 -0.51 -8.86
N PHE A 70 8.17 -1.72 -8.44
CA PHE A 70 9.23 -1.99 -7.48
C PHE A 70 10.36 -2.71 -8.20
N THR A 71 11.49 -2.04 -8.37
CA THR A 71 12.67 -2.62 -9.01
C THR A 71 13.73 -2.93 -7.94
N PRO A 72 14.15 -4.20 -7.77
CA PRO A 72 15.23 -4.55 -6.85
C PRO A 72 16.60 -4.13 -7.38
N PHE A 73 17.61 -4.19 -6.53
CA PHE A 73 19.00 -4.05 -6.97
C PHE A 73 19.37 -5.30 -7.78
N LEU A 74 19.45 -5.16 -9.10
CA LEU A 74 20.04 -6.19 -9.96
C LEU A 74 21.54 -5.88 -10.09
N PRO A 75 22.44 -6.71 -9.55
CA PRO A 75 23.85 -6.59 -9.88
C PRO A 75 23.99 -6.69 -11.41
N PRO A 76 24.84 -5.88 -12.05
CA PRO A 76 24.95 -5.89 -13.51
C PRO A 76 25.37 -7.28 -13.98
N ALA A 77 24.42 -8.04 -14.53
CA ALA A 77 24.71 -9.27 -15.24
C ALA A 77 25.46 -8.91 -16.52
N LEU A 78 26.78 -8.99 -16.48
CA LEU A 78 27.62 -8.93 -17.67
C LEU A 78 27.29 -10.17 -18.52
N PRO A 79 26.83 -10.03 -19.77
CA PRO A 79 26.70 -11.17 -20.66
C PRO A 79 28.11 -11.73 -20.86
N ALA A 80 28.30 -13.03 -20.58
CA ALA A 80 29.61 -13.69 -20.66
C ALA A 80 30.30 -13.56 -22.05
N ASN A 81 29.54 -13.19 -23.09
CA ASN A 81 29.98 -13.07 -24.48
C ASN A 81 29.74 -11.68 -25.11
N ALA A 82 29.57 -10.60 -24.33
CA ALA A 82 29.31 -9.27 -24.90
C ALA A 82 30.56 -8.63 -25.55
N THR A 83 30.44 -8.22 -26.80
CA THR A 83 31.48 -7.44 -27.51
C THR A 83 31.61 -6.03 -26.91
N PRO A 84 32.80 -5.40 -26.94
CA PRO A 84 33.04 -4.10 -26.29
C PRO A 84 32.12 -2.95 -26.77
N VAL A 85 31.56 -3.06 -27.98
CA VAL A 85 30.61 -2.09 -28.55
C VAL A 85 29.19 -2.26 -27.97
N GLN A 86 28.74 -3.50 -27.69
CA GLN A 86 27.45 -3.77 -27.04
C GLN A 86 27.45 -3.43 -25.55
N ILE A 87 28.62 -3.47 -24.89
CA ILE A 87 28.78 -3.10 -23.49
C ILE A 87 28.38 -1.63 -23.25
N ASN A 88 28.66 -0.72 -24.19
CA ASN A 88 28.37 0.71 -24.02
C ASN A 88 26.89 1.09 -24.22
N ALA A 89 26.19 0.45 -25.15
CA ALA A 89 24.76 0.69 -25.38
C ALA A 89 23.88 0.02 -24.31
N SER A 90 24.23 -1.21 -23.90
CA SER A 90 23.55 -1.90 -22.80
C SER A 90 23.84 -1.27 -21.45
N ARG A 91 25.07 -0.76 -21.20
CA ARG A 91 25.38 0.00 -19.96
C ARG A 91 24.50 1.22 -19.79
N ARG A 92 24.20 2.01 -20.83
CA ARG A 92 23.40 3.23 -20.66
C ARG A 92 21.94 2.96 -20.32
N ARG A 93 21.35 1.88 -20.86
CA ARG A 93 19.97 1.46 -20.53
C ARG A 93 19.90 0.65 -19.24
N SER A 94 20.97 -0.07 -18.87
CA SER A 94 21.07 -0.84 -17.62
C SER A 94 21.51 0.01 -16.43
N PHE A 95 22.21 1.14 -16.62
CA PHE A 95 22.59 2.06 -15.54
C PHE A 95 21.40 2.85 -14.98
N LEU A 96 20.38 3.10 -15.80
CA LEU A 96 19.10 3.64 -15.29
C LEU A 96 18.29 2.58 -14.53
N ARG A 97 18.58 1.28 -14.75
CA ARG A 97 17.99 0.13 -14.05
C ARG A 97 18.90 -0.46 -12.96
N SER A 98 20.03 0.18 -12.64
CA SER A 98 20.99 -0.33 -11.66
C SER A 98 20.80 0.23 -10.26
N ARG A 99 19.85 1.16 -10.07
CA ARG A 99 19.44 1.60 -8.74
C ARG A 99 18.06 1.02 -8.45
N PRO A 100 17.88 0.37 -7.28
CA PRO A 100 16.57 -0.07 -6.88
C PRO A 100 15.67 1.15 -6.75
N THR A 101 14.46 1.06 -7.30
CA THR A 101 13.52 2.19 -7.35
C THR A 101 12.12 1.74 -6.99
N LEU A 102 11.41 2.63 -6.31
CA LEU A 102 9.96 2.67 -6.27
C LEU A 102 9.50 3.74 -7.27
N LEU A 103 8.77 3.32 -8.29
CA LEU A 103 8.12 4.21 -9.24
C LEU A 103 6.61 4.19 -8.97
N MET A 104 6.03 5.38 -8.84
CA MET A 104 4.58 5.59 -8.79
C MET A 104 4.17 6.42 -10.00
N GLU A 105 3.27 5.90 -10.82
CA GLU A 105 2.76 6.61 -12.00
C GLU A 105 1.24 6.68 -11.98
N ALA A 106 0.71 7.89 -12.16
CA ALA A 106 -0.71 8.14 -12.35
C ALA A 106 -0.95 8.37 -13.85
N GLY A 107 -1.79 7.52 -14.44
CA GLY A 107 -2.17 7.61 -15.85
C GLY A 107 -3.44 8.45 -16.05
N GLY A 108 -3.51 9.12 -17.20
CA GLY A 108 -4.65 9.93 -17.59
C GLY A 108 -4.79 10.03 -19.12
N PHE A 109 -5.95 10.45 -19.59
CA PHE A 109 -6.28 10.44 -21.04
C PHE A 109 -5.29 11.22 -21.92
N CYS A 110 -4.61 12.24 -21.38
CA CYS A 110 -3.62 13.03 -22.12
C CYS A 110 -2.30 13.31 -21.39
N VAL A 111 -2.20 13.00 -20.09
CA VAL A 111 -1.04 13.34 -19.27
C VAL A 111 -0.74 12.18 -18.32
N HIS A 112 0.54 11.84 -18.21
CA HIS A 112 1.05 10.89 -17.22
C HIS A 112 1.93 11.67 -16.24
N THR A 113 1.73 11.44 -14.96
CA THR A 113 2.53 12.00 -13.88
C THR A 113 3.22 10.83 -13.19
N GLY A 114 4.52 10.95 -12.97
CA GLY A 114 5.34 9.88 -12.43
C GLY A 114 6.34 10.40 -11.41
N ILE A 115 6.48 9.68 -10.31
CA ILE A 115 7.44 9.98 -9.24
C ILE A 115 8.27 8.72 -9.04
N SER A 116 9.59 8.84 -9.21
CA SER A 116 10.54 7.76 -8.99
C SER A 116 11.40 8.07 -7.78
N LEU A 117 11.46 7.14 -6.83
CA LEU A 117 12.25 7.24 -5.62
C LEU A 117 13.28 6.11 -5.56
N PRO A 118 14.58 6.41 -5.42
CA PRO A 118 15.57 5.37 -5.23
C PRO A 118 15.46 4.79 -3.81
N LEU A 119 15.59 3.47 -3.68
CA LEU A 119 15.35 2.76 -2.41
C LEU A 119 16.48 2.94 -1.38
N ASP A 120 17.59 3.55 -1.77
CA ASP A 120 18.69 3.96 -0.89
C ASP A 120 18.49 5.36 -0.29
N SER A 121 17.36 6.02 -0.58
CA SER A 121 17.03 7.31 0.02
C SER A 121 16.73 7.18 1.52
N GLU A 122 16.99 8.26 2.27
CA GLU A 122 16.74 8.37 3.72
C GLU A 122 15.25 8.25 4.12
N ILE A 123 14.36 8.17 3.13
CA ILE A 123 12.92 7.99 3.29
C ILE A 123 12.60 6.54 3.62
N PHE A 124 13.36 5.58 3.06
CA PHE A 124 13.19 4.17 3.35
C PHE A 124 13.95 3.76 4.60
N ILE A 125 13.32 2.90 5.39
CA ILE A 125 13.85 2.35 6.64
C ILE A 125 14.21 0.87 6.44
N GLU A 126 13.32 0.13 5.78
CA GLU A 126 13.50 -1.28 5.46
C GLU A 126 13.05 -1.49 4.02
N THR A 127 13.82 -2.21 3.21
CA THR A 127 13.50 -2.49 1.81
C THR A 127 13.83 -3.94 1.50
N VAL A 128 12.81 -4.73 1.19
CA VAL A 128 12.93 -6.10 0.68
C VAL A 128 12.09 -6.20 -0.58
N ILE A 129 12.74 -6.45 -1.71
CA ILE A 129 12.09 -6.71 -2.99
C ILE A 129 12.79 -7.93 -3.59
N GLU A 130 12.04 -9.00 -3.79
CA GLU A 130 12.61 -10.25 -4.29
C GLU A 130 12.86 -10.20 -5.80
N GLN A 131 11.93 -9.59 -6.54
CA GLN A 131 11.97 -9.50 -7.99
C GLN A 131 11.34 -8.21 -8.49
N PRO A 132 11.66 -7.75 -9.72
CA PRO A 132 10.96 -6.63 -10.33
C PRO A 132 9.47 -6.94 -10.45
N VAL A 133 8.62 -6.09 -9.89
CA VAL A 133 7.16 -6.23 -9.96
C VAL A 133 6.49 -4.92 -10.30
N SER A 134 5.34 -5.01 -10.96
CA SER A 134 4.56 -3.85 -11.37
C SER A 134 3.08 -4.17 -11.25
N PHE A 135 2.34 -3.36 -10.50
CA PHE A 135 0.91 -3.56 -10.25
C PHE A 135 0.18 -2.22 -10.31
N SER A 136 -0.98 -2.21 -10.97
CA SER A 136 -1.88 -1.06 -10.99
C SER A 136 -3.00 -1.23 -9.98
N TYR A 137 -3.39 -0.13 -9.32
CA TYR A 137 -4.48 -0.09 -8.35
C TYR A 137 -5.43 1.06 -8.67
N ARG A 138 -6.64 1.02 -8.13
CA ARG A 138 -7.56 2.17 -8.19
C ARG A 138 -7.07 3.27 -7.26
N PHE A 139 -6.74 4.43 -7.83
CA PHE A 139 -6.25 5.59 -7.07
C PHE A 139 -7.27 6.04 -6.01
N LYS A 140 -8.57 5.98 -6.31
CA LYS A 140 -9.64 6.30 -5.35
C LYS A 140 -9.57 5.45 -4.06
N HIS A 141 -9.13 4.19 -4.12
CA HIS A 141 -9.01 3.33 -2.94
C HIS A 141 -7.76 3.72 -2.14
N LEU A 142 -6.66 4.03 -2.82
CA LEU A 142 -5.44 4.50 -2.17
C LEU A 142 -5.66 5.84 -1.43
N MET A 143 -6.45 6.74 -2.01
CA MET A 143 -6.78 8.03 -1.41
C MET A 143 -7.59 7.92 -0.11
N GLN A 144 -8.30 6.81 0.13
CA GLN A 144 -8.99 6.56 1.40
C GLN A 144 -8.01 6.34 2.56
N VAL A 145 -6.77 5.93 2.26
CA VAL A 145 -5.71 5.71 3.24
C VAL A 145 -5.03 7.03 3.64
N LEU A 146 -5.14 8.08 2.82
CA LEU A 146 -4.43 9.35 3.01
C LEU A 146 -4.67 10.04 4.37
N PRO A 147 -5.90 10.10 4.93
CA PRO A 147 -6.12 10.69 6.26
C PRO A 147 -5.31 9.99 7.35
N MET A 148 -5.18 8.67 7.25
CA MET A 148 -4.47 7.84 8.21
C MET A 148 -2.95 7.97 8.02
N LEU A 149 -2.48 8.04 6.78
CA LEU A 149 -1.09 8.38 6.47
C LEU A 149 -0.69 9.74 7.07
N ARG A 150 -1.53 10.77 6.95
CA ARG A 150 -1.23 12.13 7.47
C ARG A 150 -0.94 12.19 8.97
N ILE A 151 -1.48 11.26 9.76
CA ILE A 151 -1.26 11.18 11.21
C ILE A 151 -0.24 10.12 11.62
N SER A 152 0.33 9.40 10.65
CA SER A 152 1.31 8.34 10.84
C SER A 152 2.74 8.85 10.63
N LYS A 153 3.70 8.26 11.37
CA LYS A 153 5.14 8.56 11.15
C LYS A 153 5.76 7.62 10.13
N ARG A 154 5.33 6.37 10.13
CA ARG A 154 5.86 5.27 9.30
C ARG A 154 4.71 4.50 8.68
N ALA A 155 4.94 4.05 7.45
CA ALA A 155 4.07 3.12 6.75
C ALA A 155 4.90 1.94 6.28
N ARG A 156 4.32 0.76 6.37
CA ARG A 156 4.82 -0.47 5.76
C ARG A 156 3.92 -0.83 4.60
N LEU A 157 4.52 -0.99 3.42
CA LEU A 157 3.90 -1.43 2.19
C LEU A 157 4.34 -2.88 1.94
N THR A 158 3.39 -3.80 1.87
CA THR A 158 3.65 -5.20 1.55
C THR A 158 2.85 -5.62 0.34
N VAL A 159 3.44 -6.35 -0.59
CA VAL A 159 2.74 -6.88 -1.78
C VAL A 159 2.99 -8.38 -1.89
N ASP A 160 1.91 -9.15 -2.06
CA ASP A 160 1.97 -10.60 -2.28
C ASP A 160 2.15 -10.96 -3.76
N HIS A 161 2.27 -12.25 -4.05
CA HIS A 161 2.44 -12.75 -5.42
C HIS A 161 1.24 -12.51 -6.34
N ARG A 162 0.06 -12.21 -5.79
CA ARG A 162 -1.15 -11.87 -6.55
C ARG A 162 -1.26 -10.38 -6.84
N GLY A 163 -0.33 -9.59 -6.31
CA GLY A 163 -0.37 -8.13 -6.41
C GLY A 163 -1.31 -7.48 -5.41
N VAL A 164 -1.79 -8.19 -4.39
CA VAL A 164 -2.55 -7.55 -3.32
C VAL A 164 -1.58 -6.76 -2.44
N MET A 165 -1.83 -5.47 -2.30
CA MET A 165 -1.01 -4.57 -1.49
C MET A 165 -1.66 -4.33 -0.13
N SER A 166 -0.89 -4.39 0.95
CA SER A 166 -1.29 -3.93 2.28
C SER A 166 -0.45 -2.74 2.70
N ILE A 167 -1.12 -1.71 3.19
CA ILE A 167 -0.54 -0.50 3.77
C ILE A 167 -0.84 -0.51 5.26
N VAL A 168 0.17 -0.78 6.07
CA VAL A 168 0.08 -0.76 7.53
C VAL A 168 0.76 0.49 8.04
N CYS A 169 0.05 1.32 8.81
CA CYS A 169 0.69 2.47 9.44
C CYS A 169 0.51 2.47 10.95
N SER A 170 1.49 3.05 11.62
CA SER A 170 1.56 3.21 13.07
C SER A 170 1.01 4.58 13.43
N THR A 171 -0.18 4.58 14.03
CA THR A 171 -0.90 5.79 14.44
C THR A 171 -0.97 5.89 15.95
N LEU A 172 -0.66 7.07 16.47
CA LEU A 172 -0.85 7.40 17.88
C LEU A 172 -2.31 7.83 18.08
N TYR A 173 -3.17 6.91 18.48
CA TYR A 173 -4.54 7.26 18.82
C TYR A 173 -4.64 7.65 20.30
N PRO A 174 -5.32 8.78 20.61
CA PRO A 174 -5.69 9.09 21.97
C PRO A 174 -6.80 8.11 22.41
N ARG A 175 -6.43 7.14 23.24
CA ARG A 175 -7.36 6.25 23.91
C ARG A 175 -7.73 6.85 25.26
N ILE A 176 -9.02 7.08 25.49
CA ILE A 176 -9.52 7.47 26.81
C ILE A 176 -9.36 6.25 27.71
N SER A 177 -8.50 6.34 28.74
CA SER A 177 -8.40 5.28 29.74
C SER A 177 -9.71 5.18 30.51
N THR A 178 -10.31 3.98 30.53
CA THR A 178 -11.48 3.65 31.35
C THR A 178 -11.14 3.55 32.84
N GLU A 179 -9.86 3.56 33.20
CA GLU A 179 -9.41 3.58 34.60
C GLU A 179 -9.46 5.01 35.17
N GLY A 180 -10.67 5.50 35.46
CA GLY A 180 -11.03 6.51 36.47
C GLY A 180 -10.30 7.87 36.52
N THR A 181 -9.29 8.11 35.70
CA THR A 181 -8.31 9.20 35.92
C THR A 181 -8.30 10.22 34.77
N GLY A 182 -9.17 10.05 33.76
CA GLY A 182 -9.29 10.98 32.63
C GLY A 182 -7.99 11.18 31.83
N ARG A 183 -7.02 10.27 31.96
CA ARG A 183 -5.75 10.33 31.23
C ARG A 183 -5.96 9.80 29.81
N VAL A 184 -5.63 10.62 28.83
CA VAL A 184 -5.55 10.22 27.43
C VAL A 184 -4.24 9.47 27.23
N LEU A 185 -4.31 8.17 26.98
CA LEU A 185 -3.15 7.34 26.65
C LEU A 185 -2.99 7.35 25.14
N LEU A 186 -1.81 7.72 24.64
CA LEU A 186 -1.48 7.56 23.23
C LEU A 186 -1.04 6.11 23.03
N THR A 187 -1.87 5.29 22.38
CA THR A 187 -1.51 3.92 22.01
C THR A 187 -1.12 3.87 20.54
N ASP A 188 0.00 3.21 20.24
CA ASP A 188 0.43 2.93 18.87
C ASP A 188 -0.34 1.70 18.36
N THR A 189 -1.50 1.94 17.77
CA THR A 189 -2.33 0.88 17.20
C THR A 189 -2.06 0.84 15.70
N PRO A 190 -1.60 -0.30 15.15
CA PRO A 190 -1.41 -0.43 13.71
C PRO A 190 -2.77 -0.49 13.02
N VAL A 191 -2.91 0.26 11.92
CA VAL A 191 -4.08 0.19 11.03
C VAL A 191 -3.62 -0.28 9.67
N ALA A 192 -4.29 -1.31 9.14
CA ALA A 192 -3.98 -1.91 7.85
C ALA A 192 -5.07 -1.58 6.82
N TYR A 193 -4.65 -1.29 5.59
CA TYR A 193 -5.51 -1.10 4.43
C TYR A 193 -5.05 -1.99 3.30
N THR A 194 -5.97 -2.78 2.74
CA THR A 194 -5.66 -3.71 1.65
C THR A 194 -6.20 -3.16 0.33
N LEU A 195 -5.38 -3.19 -0.71
CA LEU A 195 -5.69 -2.76 -2.06
C LEU A 195 -5.54 -3.95 -3.02
N CYS A 196 -6.58 -4.20 -3.81
CA CYS A 196 -6.53 -5.18 -4.89
C CYS A 196 -6.03 -4.53 -6.18
N PRO A 197 -5.19 -5.24 -6.96
CA PRO A 197 -4.73 -4.75 -8.24
C PRO A 197 -5.87 -4.75 -9.27
N LEU A 198 -5.75 -3.93 -10.30
CA LEU A 198 -6.67 -3.94 -11.44
C LEU A 198 -6.66 -5.32 -12.10
N GLY A 199 -7.85 -5.85 -12.39
CA GLY A 199 -8.01 -7.18 -12.97
C GLY A 199 -7.92 -8.34 -11.95
N PHE A 200 -7.81 -8.06 -10.64
CA PHE A 200 -7.89 -9.08 -9.61
C PHE A 200 -9.24 -9.80 -9.64
N SER A 201 -9.22 -11.10 -9.93
CA SER A 201 -10.41 -11.97 -9.92
C SER A 201 -10.31 -12.98 -8.78
N ARG A 202 -11.31 -12.95 -7.89
CA ARG A 202 -11.43 -13.90 -6.76
C ARG A 202 -11.61 -15.35 -7.19
N ALA A 203 -12.05 -15.61 -8.41
CA ALA A 203 -12.23 -16.99 -8.92
C ALA A 203 -10.91 -17.79 -8.96
N SER A 204 -9.76 -17.11 -8.86
CA SER A 204 -8.46 -17.77 -8.76
C SER A 204 -8.09 -18.22 -7.33
N GLN A 205 -8.85 -17.85 -6.30
CA GLN A 205 -8.62 -18.31 -4.91
C GLN A 205 -9.21 -19.69 -4.65
N ASP A 206 -10.30 -20.02 -5.33
CA ASP A 206 -10.89 -21.35 -5.27
C ASP A 206 -10.16 -22.23 -6.28
N GLY A 207 -9.12 -22.92 -5.81
CA GLY A 207 -8.48 -24.04 -6.52
C GLY A 207 -9.41 -25.24 -6.69
N VAL A 208 -10.65 -25.02 -7.13
CA VAL A 208 -11.55 -26.06 -7.62
C VAL A 208 -11.25 -26.20 -9.10
N PRO A 209 -10.47 -27.23 -9.51
CA PRO A 209 -10.37 -27.53 -10.93
C PRO A 209 -11.79 -27.76 -11.47
N PRO A 210 -12.11 -27.30 -12.69
CA PRO A 210 -13.39 -27.65 -13.30
C PRO A 210 -13.52 -29.18 -13.26
N VAL A 211 -14.55 -29.66 -12.57
CA VAL A 211 -14.92 -31.07 -12.62
C VAL A 211 -15.32 -31.33 -14.07
N ASN A 212 -14.38 -31.86 -14.85
CA ASN A 212 -14.69 -32.48 -16.13
C ASN A 212 -15.61 -33.66 -15.81
N GLN A 213 -16.92 -33.44 -15.96
CA GLN A 213 -17.89 -34.51 -16.10
C GLN A 213 -17.73 -35.10 -17.51
N ASP A 214 -16.66 -35.85 -17.70
CA ASP A 214 -16.55 -36.81 -18.78
C ASP A 214 -16.90 -38.19 -18.24
N HIS A 215 -17.72 -38.91 -19.03
CA HIS A 215 -18.14 -40.31 -18.95
C HIS A 215 -19.55 -40.56 -18.41
N HIS A 216 -20.51 -40.73 -19.33
CA HIS A 216 -20.84 -42.09 -19.79
C HIS A 216 -21.63 -42.02 -21.10
N ALA A 217 -20.95 -42.24 -22.22
CA ALA A 217 -21.54 -42.92 -23.37
C ALA A 217 -20.93 -44.32 -23.37
N ALA A 218 -21.72 -45.30 -22.93
CA ALA A 218 -21.46 -46.71 -23.17
C ALA A 218 -22.72 -47.27 -23.82
N THR A 219 -22.56 -47.57 -25.10
CA THR A 219 -23.11 -48.68 -25.92
C THR A 219 -24.40 -49.34 -25.49
#